data_AF-A0A0D7K555-F1
#
_entry.id   AF-A0A0D7K555-F1
#
_cell.length_a   1.000
_cell.length_b   1.000
_cell.length_c   1.000
_cell.angle_alpha   90.00
_cell.angle_beta   90.00
_cell.angle_gamma   90.00
#
_symmetry.space_group_name_H-M   'P 1'
#
loop_
_entity.id
_entity.type
_entity.pdbx_description
1 polymer ?
#
loop_
_entity_poly.entity_id
_entity_poly.type
_entity_poly.pdbx_seq_one_letter_code
_entity_poly.pdbx_strand_id
1 'polypeptide(L)'
;MKKLNVTIQLEMSVPDDWSLVETSEGTPVLQLPDGTFMDLAIEPLFATNPEETWSSTDDDEVLNDVLDMVDSESVTYEFTPV
;
A
#
# COMPACT_ATOMS: atom_id res chain seq x y z
N MET A 1 16.02 -13.84 15.10
CA MET A 1 14.88 -13.20 14.41
C MET A 1 13.74 -13.04 15.40
N LYS A 2 13.10 -11.87 15.44
CA LYS A 2 11.84 -11.65 16.17
C LYS A 2 10.72 -11.52 15.13
N LYS A 3 9.49 -11.87 15.49
CA LYS A 3 8.32 -11.63 14.65
C LYS A 3 7.76 -10.26 14.99
N LEU A 4 7.52 -9.44 13.96
CA LEU A 4 6.78 -8.19 14.05
C LEU A 4 5.43 -8.42 13.38
N ASN A 5 4.34 -8.05 14.06
CA ASN A 5 3.02 -8.01 13.44
C ASN A 5 2.62 -6.53 13.31
N VAL A 6 2.30 -6.13 12.08
CA VAL A 6 1.84 -4.80 11.74
C VAL A 6 0.42 -4.93 11.19
N THR A 7 -0.48 -4.04 11.60
CA THR A 7 -1.82 -3.95 11.02
C THR A 7 -2.01 -2.53 10.53
N ILE A 8 -2.35 -2.38 9.26
CA ILE A 8 -2.73 -1.11 8.65
C ILE A 8 -4.15 -1.28 8.15
N GLN A 9 -5.07 -0.48 8.68
CA GLN A 9 -6.46 -0.44 8.24
C GLN A 9 -6.75 0.97 7.75
N LEU A 10 -7.20 1.08 6.49
CA LEU A 10 -7.55 2.35 5.87
C LEU A 10 -9.06 2.38 5.58
N GLU A 11 -9.70 3.48 5.95
CA GLU A 11 -11.03 3.85 5.51
C GLU A 11 -10.89 5.19 4.81
N MET A 12 -11.29 5.27 3.54
CA MET A 12 -11.04 6.44 2.69
C MET A 12 -12.35 6.96 2.11
N SER A 13 -12.53 8.27 2.12
CA SER A 13 -13.51 8.93 1.26
C SER A 13 -12.87 9.12 -0.12
N VAL A 14 -13.31 8.33 -1.10
CA VAL A 14 -12.81 8.38 -2.48
C VAL A 14 -13.90 8.85 -3.46
N PRO A 15 -13.54 9.33 -4.66
CA PRO A 15 -14.51 9.67 -5.71
C PRO A 15 -15.38 8.49 -6.16
N ASP A 16 -16.63 8.79 -6.54
CA ASP A 16 -17.62 7.79 -7.00
C ASP A 16 -17.26 7.13 -8.34
N ASP A 17 -16.38 7.76 -9.13
CA ASP A 17 -16.01 7.31 -10.47
C ASP A 17 -14.80 6.36 -10.48
N TRP A 18 -14.32 5.95 -9.30
CA TRP A 18 -13.34 4.88 -9.16
C TRP A 18 -14.03 3.52 -9.24
N SER A 19 -13.35 2.53 -9.81
CA SER A 19 -13.88 1.16 -9.88
C SER A 19 -12.82 0.13 -9.56
N LEU A 20 -13.22 -1.02 -9.02
CA LEU A 20 -12.33 -2.15 -8.85
C LEU A 20 -12.28 -3.00 -10.11
N VAL A 21 -11.07 -3.34 -10.53
CA VAL A 21 -10.81 -4.30 -11.60
C VAL A 21 -9.83 -5.36 -11.11
N GLU A 22 -9.92 -6.55 -11.68
CA GLU A 22 -9.05 -7.68 -11.32
C GLU A 22 -7.96 -7.82 -12.39
N THR A 23 -6.69 -7.94 -11.96
CA THR A 23 -5.60 -8.28 -12.85
C THR A 23 -5.73 -9.73 -13.34
N SER A 24 -4.98 -10.12 -14.37
CA SER A 24 -4.95 -11.52 -14.83
C SER A 24 -4.43 -12.51 -13.79
N GLU A 25 -3.81 -12.01 -12.72
CA GLU A 25 -3.27 -12.80 -11.61
C GLU A 25 -4.25 -12.88 -10.42
N GLY A 26 -5.41 -12.22 -10.51
CA GLY A 26 -6.44 -12.25 -9.47
C GLY A 26 -6.33 -11.13 -8.44
N THR A 27 -5.39 -10.19 -8.61
CA THR A 27 -5.20 -9.09 -7.67
C THR A 27 -6.14 -7.93 -8.02
N PRO A 28 -6.96 -7.44 -7.07
CA PRO A 28 -7.79 -6.25 -7.29
C PRO A 28 -6.92 -4.99 -7.33
N VAL A 29 -7.18 -4.10 -8.28
CA VAL A 29 -6.61 -2.74 -8.36
C VAL A 29 -7.71 -1.72 -8.61
N LEU A 30 -7.45 -0.46 -8.27
CA LEU A 30 -8.37 0.64 -8.55
C LEU A 30 -8.13 1.16 -9.97
N GLN A 31 -9.17 1.17 -10.79
CA GLN A 31 -9.20 1.90 -12.06
C GLN A 31 -9.69 3.33 -11.82
N LEU A 32 -8.88 4.30 -12.28
CA LEU A 32 -9.15 5.73 -12.21
C LEU A 32 -9.83 6.23 -13.50
N PRO A 33 -10.49 7.40 -13.49
CA PRO A 33 -11.26 7.91 -14.63
C PRO A 33 -10.44 8.24 -15.89
N ASP A 34 -9.13 8.48 -15.72
CA ASP A 34 -8.20 8.76 -16.81
C ASP A 34 -7.65 7.50 -17.49
N GLY A 35 -8.07 6.31 -17.03
CA GLY A 35 -7.59 5.02 -17.52
C GLY A 35 -6.34 4.52 -16.82
N THR A 36 -5.84 5.21 -15.81
CA THR A 36 -4.73 4.75 -14.96
C THR A 36 -5.23 3.72 -13.94
N PHE A 37 -4.34 2.83 -13.51
CA PHE A 37 -4.60 1.85 -12.45
C PHE A 37 -3.72 2.17 -11.24
N MET A 38 -4.29 2.07 -10.05
CA MET A 38 -3.61 2.30 -8.78
C MET A 38 -3.73 1.06 -7.90
N ASP A 39 -2.58 0.63 -7.39
CA ASP A 39 -2.48 -0.33 -6.31
C ASP A 39 -2.03 0.39 -5.04
N LEU A 40 -2.60 -0.01 -3.90
CA LEU A 40 -2.28 0.50 -2.57
C LEU A 40 -1.41 -0.53 -1.88
N ALA A 41 -0.11 -0.23 -1.81
CA ALA A 41 0.88 -1.02 -1.11
C ALA A 41 1.39 -0.29 0.14
N ILE A 42 2.05 -1.03 1.03
CA ILE A 42 2.80 -0.43 2.12
C ILE A 42 4.11 0.20 1.62
N GLU A 43 4.46 1.37 2.15
CA GLU A 43 5.78 1.98 1.93
C GLU A 43 6.40 2.38 3.27
N PRO A 44 7.60 1.87 3.62
CA PRO A 44 8.29 2.27 4.84
C PRO A 44 8.80 3.71 4.73
N LEU A 45 8.60 4.49 5.79
CA LEU A 45 9.17 5.83 5.92
C LEU A 45 10.36 5.80 6.87
N PHE A 46 11.37 6.58 6.56
CA PHE A 46 12.65 6.61 7.26
C PHE A 46 12.95 7.99 7.83
N ALA A 47 13.65 7.99 8.95
CA ALA A 47 14.19 9.16 9.62
C ALA A 47 15.41 8.74 10.47
N THR A 48 16.40 9.61 10.53
CA THR A 48 17.56 9.54 11.44
C THR A 48 17.25 10.08 12.84
N ASN A 49 16.17 10.87 12.98
CA ASN A 49 15.69 11.40 14.26
C ASN A 49 14.16 11.18 14.38
N PRO A 50 13.64 10.57 15.45
CA PRO A 50 12.20 10.36 15.63
C PRO A 50 11.34 11.63 15.56
N GLU A 51 11.92 12.79 15.87
CA GLU A 51 11.24 14.09 15.88
C GLU A 51 11.30 14.85 14.54
N GLU A 52 11.98 14.31 13.52
CA GLU A 52 12.08 14.96 12.21
C GLU A 52 10.93 14.56 11.28
N THR A 53 10.93 15.10 10.07
CA THR A 53 10.00 14.67 9.02
C THR A 53 10.44 13.33 8.44
N TRP A 54 9.53 12.36 8.42
CA TRP A 54 9.78 11.05 7.85
C TRP A 54 9.46 11.10 6.36
N SER A 55 10.28 10.45 5.54
CA SER A 55 10.10 10.39 4.09
C SER A 55 10.31 8.98 3.58
N SER A 56 9.84 8.71 2.36
CA SER A 56 10.26 7.54 1.62
C SER A 56 11.77 7.55 1.37
N THR A 57 12.29 6.41 0.92
CA THR A 57 13.66 6.28 0.45
C THR A 57 13.69 6.36 -1.07
N ASP A 58 14.65 7.08 -1.63
CA ASP A 58 14.94 7.04 -3.08
C ASP A 58 15.87 5.86 -3.46
N ASP A 59 16.27 5.07 -2.46
CA ASP A 59 17.12 3.89 -2.61
C ASP A 59 16.26 2.61 -2.69
N ASP A 60 16.13 2.09 -3.91
CA ASP A 60 15.40 0.87 -4.20
C ASP A 60 15.97 -0.37 -3.48
N GLU A 61 17.27 -0.41 -3.18
CA GLU A 61 17.87 -1.56 -2.47
C GLU A 61 17.37 -1.61 -1.03
N VAL A 62 17.35 -0.45 -0.36
CA VAL A 62 16.81 -0.33 1.00
C VAL A 62 15.32 -0.64 1.05
N LEU A 63 14.55 -0.18 0.06
CA LEU A 63 13.13 -0.49 -0.03
C LEU A 63 12.90 -1.99 -0.21
N ASN A 64 13.61 -2.61 -1.16
CA ASN A 64 13.49 -4.04 -1.44
C ASN A 64 13.92 -4.90 -0.25
N ASP A 65 14.97 -4.53 0.48
CA ASP A 65 15.39 -5.21 1.71
C ASP A 65 14.27 -5.26 2.76
N VAL A 66 13.43 -4.21 2.85
CA VAL A 66 12.27 -4.17 3.76
C VAL A 66 11.13 -5.01 3.22
N LEU A 67 10.83 -4.93 1.92
CA LEU A 67 9.78 -5.73 1.29
C LEU A 67 10.08 -7.23 1.36
N ASP A 68 11.35 -7.63 1.26
CA ASP A 68 11.81 -9.01 1.41
C ASP A 68 11.57 -9.59 2.83
N MET A 69 11.34 -8.73 3.84
CA MET A 69 10.98 -9.18 5.20
C MET A 69 9.49 -9.53 5.34
N VAL A 70 8.67 -9.25 4.33
CA VAL A 70 7.23 -9.51 4.37
C VAL A 70 6.94 -10.97 4.03
N ASP A 71 6.75 -11.79 5.06
CA ASP A 71 6.40 -13.21 4.91
C ASP A 71 5.00 -13.42 4.29
N SER A 72 4.08 -12.47 4.47
CA SER A 72 2.72 -12.50 3.93
C SER A 72 2.06 -11.13 4.02
N GLU A 73 1.32 -10.74 2.99
CA GLU A 73 0.48 -9.55 2.98
C GLU A 73 -0.96 -9.91 2.60
N SER A 74 -1.92 -9.20 3.18
CA SER A 74 -3.34 -9.31 2.82
C SER A 74 -3.89 -7.91 2.62
N VAL A 75 -4.15 -7.55 1.36
CA VAL A 75 -4.80 -6.29 0.99
C VAL A 75 -6.23 -6.59 0.54
N THR A 76 -7.20 -5.92 1.15
CA THR A 76 -8.62 -6.07 0.82
C THR A 76 -9.18 -4.72 0.41
N TYR A 77 -9.78 -4.67 -0.78
CA TYR A 77 -10.51 -3.50 -1.25
C TYR A 77 -12.00 -3.77 -1.13
N GLU A 78 -12.72 -2.87 -0.45
CA GLU A 78 -14.16 -2.94 -0.30
C GLU A 78 -14.75 -1.53 -0.32
N PHE A 79 -15.75 -1.29 -1.17
CA PHE A 79 -16.58 -0.10 -1.05
C PHE A 79 -17.70 -0.38 -0.04
N THR A 80 -17.79 0.44 1.00
CA THR A 80 -18.87 0.34 1.98
C THR A 80 -20.11 1.11 1.50
N PRO A 81 -21.33 0.56 1.66
CA PRO A 81 -22.55 1.30 1.39
C PRO A 81 -22.67 2.53 2.31
N VAL A 82 -23.22 3.62 1.78
CA VAL A 82 -23.55 4.84 2.54
C VAL A 82 -24.83 4.68 3.35
#